data_AF-A0A6G1RWX2-F1
#
_entry.id   AF-A0A6G1RWX2-F1
#
_cell.length_a   1.000
_cell.length_b   1.000
_cell.length_c   1.000
_cell.angle_alpha   90.00
_cell.angle_beta   90.00
_cell.angle_gamma   90.00
#
_symmetry.space_group_name_H-M   'P 1'
#
loop_
_entity.id
_entity.type
_entity.pdbx_description
1 polymer ?
#
loop_
_entity_poly.entity_id
_entity_poly.type
_entity_poly.pdbx_seq_one_letter_code
_entity_poly.pdbx_strand_id
1 'polypeptide(L)'
;IFSENIELAASASVFLYNAFPWIGILPFGKHQQLFKNAAEVYDFLHDLIERVSENRKPQSPRHFVDAYLDEMDCNENDPESTYSRENLIFSVGELIIAGTETTTNVLRWAVLFMALYPNIQGKNFNVLRN
;
A
#
# COMPACT_ATOMS: atom_id res chain seq x y z
N ILE A 1 7.56 -4.27 6.98
CA ILE A 1 6.64 -4.95 6.05
C ILE A 1 6.50 -4.19 4.72
N PHE A 2 5.86 -3.03 4.61
CA PHE A 2 5.67 -2.38 3.29
C PHE A 2 6.97 -2.00 2.55
N SER A 3 7.85 -1.23 3.19
CA SER A 3 9.16 -0.88 2.57
C SER A 3 10.03 -2.11 2.33
N GLU A 4 9.94 -3.11 3.23
CA GLU A 4 10.62 -4.40 3.09
C GLU A 4 10.08 -5.19 1.90
N ASN A 5 8.78 -5.20 1.65
CA ASN A 5 8.17 -5.87 0.49
C ASN A 5 8.61 -5.24 -0.83
N ILE A 6 8.79 -3.92 -0.88
CA ILE A 6 9.33 -3.23 -2.06
C ILE A 6 10.79 -3.63 -2.30
N GLU A 7 11.61 -3.69 -1.24
CA GLU A 7 12.99 -4.14 -1.33
C GLU A 7 13.10 -5.62 -1.74
N LEU A 8 12.24 -6.47 -1.16
CA LEU A 8 12.14 -7.88 -1.51
C LEU A 8 11.69 -8.07 -2.96
N ALA A 9 10.70 -7.29 -3.43
CA ALA A 9 10.22 -7.30 -4.82
C ALA A 9 11.30 -6.91 -5.82
N ALA A 10 12.22 -6.01 -5.44
CA ALA A 10 13.38 -5.63 -6.24
C ALA A 10 14.57 -6.61 -6.11
N SER A 11 14.42 -7.73 -5.41
CA SER A 11 15.52 -8.67 -5.17
C SER A 11 15.78 -9.61 -6.35
N ALA A 12 17.04 -10.02 -6.51
CA ALA A 12 17.46 -10.97 -7.55
C ALA A 12 16.66 -12.29 -7.51
N SER A 13 16.28 -12.78 -6.32
CA SER A 13 15.44 -13.97 -6.17
C SER A 13 14.01 -13.78 -6.69
N VAL A 14 13.43 -12.58 -6.55
CA VAL A 14 12.10 -12.29 -7.11
C VAL A 14 12.17 -12.15 -8.63
N PHE A 15 13.23 -11.54 -9.17
CA PHE A 15 13.47 -11.55 -10.61
C PHE A 15 13.62 -12.96 -11.17
N LEU A 16 14.34 -13.85 -10.47
CA LEU A 16 14.47 -15.26 -10.86
C LEU A 16 13.13 -16.01 -10.77
N TYR A 17 12.32 -15.75 -9.75
CA TYR A 17 10.97 -16.29 -9.65
C TYR A 17 10.08 -15.82 -10.81
N ASN A 18 10.12 -14.53 -11.15
CA ASN A 18 9.34 -13.97 -12.27
C ASN A 18 9.73 -14.60 -13.62
N ALA A 19 11.02 -14.89 -13.82
CA ALA A 19 11.52 -15.56 -15.03
C ALA A 19 11.24 -17.08 -15.03
N PHE A 20 11.24 -17.70 -13.86
CA PHE A 20 11.13 -19.15 -13.66
C PHE A 20 10.20 -19.46 -12.47
N PRO A 21 8.87 -19.46 -12.68
CA PRO A 21 7.90 -19.61 -11.57
C PRO A 21 8.05 -20.90 -10.76
N TRP A 22 8.62 -21.95 -11.36
CA TRP A 22 8.90 -23.23 -10.71
C TRP A 22 9.95 -23.13 -9.57
N ILE A 23 10.74 -22.05 -9.51
CA ILE A 23 11.64 -21.74 -8.39
C ILE A 23 10.86 -21.50 -7.09
N GLY A 24 9.56 -21.19 -7.16
CA GLY A 24 8.68 -21.08 -5.99
C GLY A 24 8.60 -22.36 -5.13
N ILE A 25 8.93 -23.53 -5.70
CA ILE A 25 8.97 -24.82 -4.98
C ILE A 25 10.14 -24.87 -3.97
N LEU A 26 11.20 -24.08 -4.19
CA LEU A 26 12.34 -24.06 -3.29
C LEU A 26 11.98 -23.34 -1.97
N PRO A 27 12.22 -23.98 -0.81
CA PRO A 27 11.89 -23.41 0.50
C PRO A 27 12.86 -22.31 0.96
N PHE A 28 13.85 -21.95 0.13
CA PHE A 28 14.88 -20.96 0.45
C PHE A 28 14.83 -19.81 -0.56
N GLY A 29 14.88 -18.56 -0.08
CA GLY A 29 14.93 -17.35 -0.92
C GLY A 29 14.05 -16.22 -0.39
N LYS A 30 14.33 -14.98 -0.81
CA LYS A 30 13.58 -13.79 -0.36
C LYS A 30 12.12 -13.79 -0.86
N HIS A 31 11.78 -14.60 -1.87
CA HIS A 31 10.41 -14.77 -2.35
C HIS A 31 9.49 -15.41 -1.30
N GLN A 32 10.00 -16.35 -0.48
CA GLN A 32 9.22 -16.95 0.62
C GLN A 32 8.82 -15.91 1.66
N GLN A 33 9.75 -15.01 2.01
CA GLN A 33 9.49 -13.91 2.94
C GLN A 33 8.52 -12.89 2.32
N LEU A 34 8.64 -12.61 1.03
CA LEU A 34 7.69 -11.75 0.32
C LEU A 34 6.26 -12.33 0.37
N PHE A 35 6.08 -13.63 0.10
CA PHE A 35 4.76 -14.27 0.18
C PHE A 35 4.19 -14.28 1.59
N LYS A 36 5.02 -14.57 2.60
CA LYS A 36 4.59 -14.52 4.00
C LYS A 36 4.13 -13.11 4.39
N ASN A 37 4.92 -12.10 4.05
CA ASN A 37 4.59 -10.71 4.34
C ASN A 37 3.33 -10.26 3.57
N ALA A 38 3.15 -10.71 2.32
CA ALA A 38 1.97 -10.40 1.53
C ALA A 38 0.70 -11.01 2.17
N ALA A 39 0.77 -12.25 2.65
CA ALA A 39 -0.33 -12.89 3.36
C ALA A 39 -0.69 -12.14 4.65
N GLU A 40 0.31 -11.76 5.45
CA GLU A 40 0.09 -11.00 6.69
C GLU A 40 -0.54 -9.62 6.42
N VAL A 41 -0.10 -8.94 5.36
CA VAL A 41 -0.70 -7.67 4.91
C VAL A 41 -2.14 -7.89 4.45
N TYR A 42 -2.40 -8.95 3.69
CA TYR A 42 -3.74 -9.27 3.21
C TYR A 42 -4.71 -9.49 4.37
N ASP A 43 -4.33 -10.32 5.35
CA ASP A 43 -5.16 -10.61 6.52
C ASP A 43 -5.43 -9.34 7.34
N PHE A 44 -4.41 -8.50 7.53
CA PHE A 44 -4.57 -7.21 8.20
C PHE A 44 -5.53 -6.27 7.46
N LEU A 45 -5.40 -6.15 6.13
CA LEU A 45 -6.25 -5.29 5.32
C LEU A 45 -7.69 -5.80 5.28
N HIS A 46 -7.88 -7.11 5.21
CA HIS A 46 -9.18 -7.75 5.31
C HIS A 46 -9.88 -7.36 6.63
N ASP A 47 -9.21 -7.56 7.76
CA ASP A 47 -9.74 -7.21 9.08
C ASP A 47 -10.01 -5.71 9.23
N LEU A 48 -9.14 -4.87 8.66
CA LEU A 48 -9.34 -3.42 8.66
C LEU A 48 -10.58 -3.02 7.86
N ILE A 49 -10.76 -3.58 6.66
CA ILE A 49 -11.90 -3.32 5.78
C ILE A 49 -13.21 -3.72 6.46
N GLU A 50 -13.25 -4.90 7.09
CA GLU A 50 -14.42 -5.33 7.86
C GLU A 50 -14.74 -4.33 8.98
N ARG A 51 -13.75 -3.97 9.80
CA ARG A 51 -13.94 -3.04 10.93
C ARG A 51 -14.45 -1.67 10.49
N VAL A 52 -13.89 -1.09 9.42
CA VAL A 52 -14.33 0.25 8.96
C VAL A 52 -15.70 0.22 8.30
N SER A 53 -16.12 -0.94 7.77
CA SER A 53 -17.43 -1.12 7.12
C SER A 53 -18.53 -1.63 8.06
N GLU A 54 -18.24 -2.00 9.31
CA GLU A 54 -19.23 -2.50 10.31
C GLU A 54 -20.50 -1.63 10.42
N ASN A 55 -20.34 -0.30 10.36
CA ASN A 55 -21.43 0.67 10.50
C ASN A 55 -21.72 1.41 9.18
N ARG A 56 -21.42 0.78 8.04
CA ARG A 56 -21.67 1.35 6.71
C ARG A 56 -23.15 1.65 6.53
N LYS A 57 -23.43 2.79 5.90
CA LYS A 57 -24.76 3.17 5.41
C LYS A 57 -24.72 3.15 3.89
N PRO A 58 -25.45 2.24 3.22
CA PRO A 58 -25.49 2.20 1.76
C PRO A 58 -25.86 3.57 1.17
N GLN A 59 -25.22 3.94 0.06
CA GLN A 59 -25.42 5.20 -0.68
C GLN A 59 -25.08 6.47 0.13
N SER A 60 -24.38 6.34 1.26
CA SER A 60 -23.90 7.46 2.07
C SER A 60 -22.45 7.23 2.50
N PRO A 61 -21.51 7.23 1.54
CA PRO A 61 -20.14 6.79 1.80
C PRO A 61 -19.37 7.83 2.61
N ARG A 62 -18.69 7.38 3.68
CA ARG A 62 -17.87 8.25 4.54
C ARG A 62 -16.39 8.24 4.16
N HIS A 63 -15.96 7.18 3.49
CA HIS A 63 -14.58 6.93 3.08
C HIS A 63 -14.55 6.01 1.86
N PHE A 64 -13.37 5.87 1.27
CA PHE A 64 -13.14 5.06 0.07
C PHE A 64 -13.76 3.65 0.16
N VAL A 65 -13.61 2.95 1.29
CA VAL A 65 -14.18 1.61 1.48
C VAL A 65 -15.72 1.61 1.36
N ASP A 66 -16.41 2.60 1.94
CA ASP A 66 -17.88 2.66 1.84
C ASP A 66 -18.30 2.92 0.38
N ALA A 67 -17.57 3.80 -0.32
CA ALA A 67 -17.84 4.14 -1.71
C ALA A 67 -17.61 2.95 -2.65
N TYR A 68 -16.54 2.18 -2.43
CA TYR A 68 -16.28 0.98 -3.22
C TYR A 68 -17.35 -0.09 -3.00
N LEU A 69 -17.82 -0.24 -1.76
CA LEU A 69 -18.93 -1.14 -1.45
C LEU A 69 -20.25 -0.66 -2.08
N ASP A 70 -20.49 0.65 -2.19
CA ASP A 70 -21.61 1.18 -2.96
C ASP A 70 -21.51 0.82 -4.46
N GLU A 71 -20.31 0.90 -5.05
CA GLU A 71 -20.08 0.45 -6.43
C GLU A 71 -20.32 -1.06 -6.60
N MET A 72 -19.91 -1.87 -5.62
CA MET A 72 -20.22 -3.31 -5.63
C MET A 72 -21.73 -3.57 -5.61
N ASP A 73 -22.47 -2.90 -4.73
CA ASP A 73 -23.93 -3.05 -4.62
C ASP A 73 -24.64 -2.59 -5.92
N CYS A 74 -24.18 -1.49 -6.52
CA CYS A 74 -24.75 -0.96 -7.77
C CYS A 74 -24.53 -1.89 -8.98
N ASN A 75 -23.42 -2.63 -8.99
CA ASN A 75 -23.01 -3.48 -10.11
C ASN A 75 -23.20 -4.99 -9.82
N GLU A 76 -23.97 -5.37 -8.80
CA GLU A 76 -24.16 -6.77 -8.38
C GLU A 76 -24.69 -7.67 -9.52
N ASN A 77 -25.53 -7.11 -10.40
CA ASN A 77 -26.14 -7.84 -11.51
C ASN A 77 -25.37 -7.71 -12.83
N ASP A 78 -24.26 -6.96 -12.85
CA ASP A 78 -23.41 -6.82 -14.03
C ASP A 78 -22.34 -7.93 -14.04
N PRO A 79 -22.43 -8.92 -14.95
CA PRO A 79 -21.43 -9.99 -15.04
C PRO A 79 -20.04 -9.48 -15.45
N GLU A 80 -19.94 -8.28 -16.03
CA GLU A 80 -18.67 -7.65 -16.42
C GLU A 80 -18.10 -6.73 -15.33
N SER A 81 -18.76 -6.65 -14.16
CA SER A 81 -18.29 -5.85 -13.04
C SER A 81 -16.93 -6.34 -12.54
N THR A 82 -15.98 -5.40 -12.44
CA THR A 82 -14.65 -5.67 -11.86
C THR A 82 -14.61 -5.39 -10.36
N TYR A 83 -15.68 -4.86 -9.78
CA TYR A 83 -15.76 -4.59 -8.35
C TYR A 83 -15.91 -5.90 -7.58
N SER A 84 -14.88 -6.25 -6.81
CA SER A 84 -14.87 -7.45 -5.99
C SER A 84 -14.23 -7.15 -4.65
N ARG A 85 -14.53 -7.99 -3.65
CA ARG A 85 -13.92 -7.87 -2.31
C ARG A 85 -12.40 -8.04 -2.36
N GLU A 86 -11.91 -8.88 -3.25
CA GLU A 86 -10.47 -9.05 -3.48
C GLU A 86 -9.83 -7.78 -4.08
N ASN A 87 -10.46 -7.20 -5.10
CA ASN A 87 -9.97 -5.97 -5.72
C ASN A 87 -10.07 -4.77 -4.77
N LEU A 88 -11.03 -4.75 -3.85
CA LEU A 88 -11.09 -3.77 -2.76
C LEU A 88 -9.86 -3.87 -1.84
N ILE A 89 -9.51 -5.08 -1.38
CA ILE A 89 -8.34 -5.29 -0.52
C ILE A 89 -7.07 -4.84 -1.22
N PHE A 90 -6.88 -5.22 -2.50
CA PHE A 90 -5.72 -4.78 -3.27
C PHE A 90 -5.67 -3.27 -3.46
N SER A 91 -6.79 -2.64 -3.86
CA SER A 91 -6.87 -1.19 -4.08
C SER A 91 -6.55 -0.40 -2.80
N VAL A 92 -7.08 -0.82 -1.64
CA VAL A 92 -6.76 -0.20 -0.34
C VAL A 92 -5.28 -0.35 -0.01
N GLY A 93 -4.72 -1.55 -0.20
CA GLY A 93 -3.30 -1.82 0.02
C GLY A 93 -2.39 -0.96 -0.85
N GLU A 94 -2.70 -0.86 -2.15
CA GLU A 94 -1.94 -0.04 -3.10
C GLU A 94 -1.98 1.45 -2.72
N LEU A 95 -3.14 2.00 -2.37
CA LEU A 95 -3.27 3.40 -1.93
C LEU A 95 -2.43 3.69 -0.68
N ILE A 96 -2.46 2.80 0.32
CA ILE A 96 -1.69 2.94 1.56
C ILE A 96 -0.19 2.92 1.27
N ILE A 97 0.29 1.94 0.49
CA ILE A 97 1.71 1.79 0.16
C ILE A 97 2.20 2.98 -0.66
N ALA A 98 1.49 3.32 -1.73
CA ALA A 98 1.87 4.40 -2.64
C ALA A 98 1.98 5.73 -1.88
N GLY A 99 1.00 6.03 -1.01
CA GLY A 99 1.02 7.25 -0.20
C GLY A 99 2.16 7.23 0.83
N THR A 100 2.24 6.16 1.62
CA THR A 100 3.15 6.10 2.78
C THR A 100 4.62 6.07 2.36
N GLU A 101 4.98 5.23 1.39
CA GLU A 101 6.39 5.05 1.00
C GLU A 101 6.95 6.32 0.34
N THR A 102 6.19 6.89 -0.60
CA THR A 102 6.65 8.06 -1.36
C THR A 102 6.79 9.29 -0.47
N THR A 103 5.76 9.64 0.30
CA THR A 103 5.81 10.82 1.18
C THR A 103 6.81 10.65 2.31
N THR A 104 6.93 9.46 2.90
CA THR A 104 7.96 9.19 3.92
C THR A 104 9.36 9.36 3.35
N ASN A 105 9.64 8.85 2.15
CA ASN A 105 10.95 9.00 1.53
C ASN A 105 11.25 10.45 1.16
N VAL A 106 10.27 11.18 0.62
CA VAL A 106 10.42 12.62 0.35
C VAL A 106 10.74 13.39 1.63
N LEU A 107 10.03 13.13 2.73
CA LEU A 107 10.27 13.79 4.01
C LEU A 107 11.63 13.41 4.60
N ARG A 108 12.04 12.14 4.52
CA ARG A 108 13.37 11.68 4.95
C ARG A 108 14.48 12.43 4.21
N TRP A 109 14.36 12.54 2.89
CA TRP A 109 15.30 13.31 2.09
C TRP A 109 15.26 14.79 2.46
N ALA A 110 14.08 15.40 2.55
CA ALA A 110 13.93 16.81 2.91
C ALA A 110 14.63 17.14 4.24
N VAL A 111 14.44 16.31 5.27
CA VAL A 111 15.10 16.47 6.58
C VAL A 111 16.62 16.27 6.47
N LEU A 112 17.08 15.26 5.74
CA LEU A 112 18.52 15.02 5.52
C LEU A 112 19.18 16.22 4.84
N PHE A 113 18.57 16.77 3.80
CA PHE A 113 19.06 17.95 3.09
C PHE A 113 19.04 19.21 3.98
N MET A 114 18.01 19.39 4.81
CA MET A 114 18.00 20.50 5.79
C MET A 114 19.17 20.40 6.78
N ALA A 115 19.48 19.20 7.27
CA ALA A 115 20.60 18.97 8.19
C ALA A 115 21.97 19.18 7.53
N LEU A 116 22.14 18.79 6.27
CA LEU A 116 23.39 18.96 5.51
C LEU A 116 23.64 20.39 5.05
N TYR A 117 22.58 21.17 4.80
CA TYR A 117 22.66 22.53 4.29
C TYR A 117 21.99 23.54 5.25
N PRO A 118 22.57 23.80 6.43
CA PRO A 118 21.97 24.66 7.46
C PRO A 118 21.73 26.11 6.98
N ASN A 119 22.48 26.58 5.98
CA ASN A 119 22.27 27.89 5.33
C ASN A 119 20.93 27.98 4.57
N ILE A 120 20.38 26.85 4.12
CA ILE A 120 19.06 26.76 3.46
C ILE A 120 17.97 26.62 4.53
N GLN A 121 18.21 25.81 5.57
CA GLN A 121 17.29 25.65 6.71
C GLN A 121 17.05 26.98 7.45
N GLY A 122 18.10 27.77 7.70
CA GLY A 122 18.00 29.08 8.36
C GLY A 122 17.21 30.13 7.56
N LYS A 123 17.16 30.02 6.23
CA LYS A 123 16.31 30.88 5.38
C LYS A 123 14.83 30.53 5.49
N ASN A 124 14.49 29.24 5.49
CA ASN A 124 13.10 28.78 5.62
C ASN A 124 12.51 29.08 7.01
N PHE A 125 13.31 28.97 8.08
CA PHE A 125 12.85 29.27 9.43
C PHE A 125 12.44 30.75 9.61
N ASN A 126 13.09 31.67 8.90
CA ASN A 126 12.73 33.10 8.92
C ASN A 126 11.47 33.42 8.09
N VAL A 127 11.15 32.62 7.08
CA VAL A 127 9.94 32.78 6.26
C VAL A 127 8.69 32.25 6.99
N LEU A 128 8.81 31.16 7.76
CA LEU A 128 7.70 30.58 8.55
C LEU A 128 7.36 31.39 9.81
N ARG A 129 8.16 32.42 10.15
CA ARG A 129 8.01 33.24 11.36
C ARG A 129 7.44 34.64 11.08
N ASN A 130 7.22 35.00 9.81
CA ASN A 130 6.55 36.23 9.37
C ASN A 130 5.14 35.90 8.87
#